data_AF-A0A9Q0ITQ5-F1
#
_entry.id   AF-A0A9Q0ITQ5-F1
#
_cell.length_a   1.000
_cell.length_b   1.000
_cell.length_c   1.000
_cell.angle_alpha   90.00
_cell.angle_beta   90.00
_cell.angle_gamma   90.00
#
_symmetry.space_group_name_H-M   'P 1'
#
loop_
_entity.id
_entity.type
_entity.pdbx_description
1 polymer ?
#
loop_
_entity_poly.entity_id
_entity_poly.type
_entity_poly.pdbx_seq_one_letter_code
_entity_poly.pdbx_strand_id
1 'polypeptide(L)'
;MAKQPTALECGLAILHSTFQKYAGTDGDNKTISKKELSAMLKEQLPMLAGDECVTALMETLDQDKSGTLDFMEYCVMITTLCSFASGHMPPQ
;
A
#
# COMPACT_ATOMS: atom_id res chain seq x y z
N MET A 1 11.59 13.85 -29.64
CA MET A 1 10.28 13.18 -29.45
C MET A 1 10.30 12.54 -28.09
N ALA A 2 9.34 12.84 -27.20
CA ALA A 2 9.27 12.20 -25.89
C ALA A 2 8.88 10.72 -26.09
N LYS A 3 9.68 9.80 -25.56
CA LYS A 3 9.36 8.38 -25.56
C LYS A 3 8.15 8.17 -24.66
N GLN A 4 7.08 7.55 -25.18
CA GLN A 4 5.93 7.21 -24.33
C GLN A 4 6.38 6.21 -23.26
N PRO A 5 5.91 6.36 -22.01
CA PRO A 5 6.21 5.41 -20.95
C PRO A 5 5.68 4.02 -21.32
N THR A 6 6.48 3.01 -21.02
CA THR A 6 6.13 1.59 -21.18
C THR A 6 5.08 1.19 -20.15
N ALA A 7 4.41 0.05 -20.38
CA ALA A 7 3.34 -0.42 -19.50
C ALA A 7 3.79 -0.58 -18.03
N LEU A 8 5.01 -1.07 -17.79
CA LEU A 8 5.55 -1.22 -16.43
C LEU A 8 5.87 0.13 -15.79
N GLU A 9 6.39 1.09 -16.55
CA GLU A 9 6.61 2.46 -16.07
C GLU A 9 5.28 3.12 -15.68
N CYS A 10 4.21 2.92 -16.47
CA CYS A 10 2.87 3.37 -16.11
C CYS A 10 2.34 2.69 -14.83
N GLY A 11 2.52 1.38 -14.70
CA GLY A 11 2.11 0.64 -13.50
C GLY A 11 2.80 1.15 -12.23
N LEU A 12 4.13 1.33 -12.29
CA LEU A 12 4.90 1.89 -11.19
C LEU A 12 4.47 3.31 -10.83
N ALA A 13 4.21 4.15 -11.85
CA ALA A 13 3.72 5.50 -11.63
C ALA A 13 2.35 5.52 -10.95
N ILE A 14 1.46 4.59 -11.28
CA ILE A 14 0.16 4.45 -10.62
C ILE A 14 0.33 4.04 -9.14
N LEU A 15 1.19 3.06 -8.85
CA LEU A 15 1.47 2.64 -7.47
C LEU A 15 2.04 3.80 -6.63
N HIS A 16 3.03 4.50 -7.17
CA HIS A 16 3.65 5.63 -6.49
C HIS A 16 2.67 6.80 -6.31
N SER A 17 1.89 7.14 -7.34
CA SER A 17 0.89 8.22 -7.25
C SER A 17 -0.21 7.88 -6.23
N THR A 18 -0.64 6.61 -6.16
CA THR A 18 -1.60 6.15 -5.16
C THR A 18 -1.02 6.27 -3.76
N PHE A 19 0.22 5.86 -3.54
CA PHE A 19 0.91 6.05 -2.27
C PHE A 19 0.93 7.53 -1.86
N GLN A 20 1.40 8.41 -2.76
CA GLN A 20 1.47 9.85 -2.50
C GLN A 20 0.11 10.53 -2.29
N LYS A 21 -0.97 9.96 -2.83
CA LYS A 21 -2.32 10.47 -2.61
C LYS A 21 -2.73 10.35 -1.14
N TYR A 22 -2.29 9.31 -0.46
CA TYR A 22 -2.67 9.05 0.94
C TYR A 22 -1.57 9.43 1.92
N ALA A 23 -0.29 9.28 1.57
CA ALA A 23 0.83 9.73 2.38
C ALA A 23 0.83 11.27 2.49
N GLY A 24 0.85 11.79 3.71
CA GLY A 24 1.02 13.22 3.99
C GLY A 24 -0.26 14.00 4.26
N THR A 25 -1.39 13.31 4.44
CA THR A 25 -2.60 13.96 4.97
C THR A 25 -2.45 14.33 6.45
N ASP A 26 -1.50 13.70 7.15
CA ASP A 26 -1.12 14.02 8.53
C ASP A 26 0.16 14.87 8.65
N GLY A 27 0.79 15.23 7.53
CA GLY A 27 1.97 16.09 7.48
C GLY A 27 3.27 15.37 7.12
N ASP A 28 3.32 14.03 7.11
CA ASP A 28 4.47 13.27 6.60
C ASP A 28 4.14 12.61 5.25
N ASN A 29 4.76 13.09 4.17
CA ASN A 29 4.50 12.60 2.81
C ASN A 29 5.37 11.42 2.38
N LYS A 30 6.17 10.86 3.30
CA LYS A 30 7.09 9.76 3.02
C LYS A 30 6.54 8.44 3.51
N THR A 31 5.60 8.46 4.44
CA THR A 31 4.97 7.27 5.00
C THR A 31 3.45 7.38 4.99
N ILE A 32 2.79 6.25 5.19
CA ILE A 32 1.35 6.13 5.37
C ILE A 32 1.10 5.76 6.82
N SER A 33 0.40 6.60 7.57
CA SER A 33 -0.02 6.24 8.93
C SER A 33 -1.20 5.26 8.93
N LYS A 34 -1.48 4.63 10.07
CA LYS A 34 -2.63 3.72 10.21
C LYS A 34 -3.96 4.35 9.78
N LYS A 35 -4.14 5.65 10.03
CA LYS A 35 -5.34 6.40 9.64
C LYS A 35 -5.43 6.55 8.12
N GLU A 36 -4.30 6.84 7.48
CA GLU A 36 -4.18 6.97 6.03
C GLU A 36 -4.36 5.63 5.34
N LEU A 37 -3.80 4.56 5.90
CA LEU A 37 -4.02 3.18 5.47
C LEU A 37 -5.51 2.83 5.50
N SER A 38 -6.21 3.16 6.60
CA SER A 38 -7.66 2.96 6.69
C SER A 38 -8.42 3.71 5.60
N ALA A 39 -8.07 4.98 5.34
CA ALA A 39 -8.71 5.78 4.29
C ALA A 39 -8.46 5.20 2.89
N MET A 40 -7.22 4.77 2.61
CA MET A 40 -6.85 4.12 1.36
C MET A 40 -7.65 2.84 1.15
N LEU A 41 -7.70 1.95 2.15
CA LEU A 41 -8.42 0.69 2.05
C LEU A 41 -9.93 0.92 1.89
N LYS A 42 -10.52 1.90 2.58
CA LYS A 42 -11.94 2.27 2.39
C LYS A 42 -12.27 2.66 0.95
N GLU A 43 -11.38 3.39 0.29
CA GLU A 43 -11.63 3.88 -1.07
C GLU A 43 -11.26 2.86 -2.16
N GLN A 44 -10.09 2.23 -2.04
CA GLN A 44 -9.51 1.40 -3.10
C GLN A 44 -9.87 -0.09 -2.94
N LEU A 45 -9.98 -0.57 -1.70
CA LEU A 45 -10.10 -2.00 -1.36
C LEU A 45 -11.10 -2.20 -0.21
N PRO A 46 -12.38 -1.81 -0.38
CA PRO A 46 -13.35 -1.72 0.72
C PRO A 46 -13.56 -3.04 1.47
N MET A 47 -13.25 -4.19 0.83
CA MET A 47 -13.28 -5.51 1.46
C MET A 47 -12.25 -5.70 2.59
N LEU A 48 -11.20 -4.87 2.64
CA LEU A 48 -10.12 -4.92 3.65
C LEU A 48 -10.18 -3.75 4.64
N ALA A 49 -11.23 -2.93 4.58
CA ALA A 49 -11.31 -1.66 5.29
C ALA A 49 -11.78 -1.75 6.75
N GLY A 50 -11.95 -2.95 7.30
CA GLY A 50 -12.33 -3.18 8.69
C GLY A 50 -11.18 -2.85 9.66
N ASP A 51 -11.50 -2.28 10.82
CA ASP A 51 -10.50 -1.82 11.81
C ASP A 51 -9.52 -2.92 12.25
N GLU A 52 -10.02 -4.14 12.46
CA GLU A 52 -9.19 -5.30 12.78
C GLU A 52 -8.26 -5.68 11.63
N CYS A 53 -8.77 -5.67 10.38
CA CYS A 53 -7.96 -5.92 9.19
C CYS A 53 -6.89 -4.85 8.98
N VAL A 54 -7.24 -3.57 9.15
CA VAL A 54 -6.28 -2.46 9.05
C VAL A 54 -5.17 -2.62 10.09
N THR A 55 -5.52 -3.00 11.32
CA THR A 55 -4.54 -3.23 12.40
C THR A 55 -3.62 -4.40 12.05
N ALA A 56 -4.18 -5.54 11.67
CA ALA A 56 -3.40 -6.73 11.31
C ALA A 56 -2.51 -6.49 10.09
N LEU A 57 -3.00 -5.76 9.08
CA LEU A 57 -2.20 -5.35 7.91
C LEU A 57 -1.05 -4.44 8.34
N MET A 58 -1.32 -3.45 9.19
CA MET A 58 -0.26 -2.58 9.71
C MET A 58 0.83 -3.39 10.39
N GLU A 59 0.47 -4.28 11.32
CA GLU A 59 1.44 -5.12 12.05
C GLU A 59 2.21 -6.09 11.14
N THR A 60 1.62 -6.50 10.02
CA THR A 60 2.27 -7.40 9.05
C THR A 60 3.24 -6.64 8.13
N LEU A 61 2.88 -5.41 7.76
CA LEU A 61 3.58 -4.60 6.76
C LEU A 61 4.68 -3.72 7.36
N ASP A 62 4.46 -3.21 8.58
CA ASP A 62 5.38 -2.36 9.35
C ASP A 62 6.53 -3.22 9.92
N GLN A 63 7.51 -3.50 9.07
CA GLN A 63 8.62 -4.41 9.37
C GLN A 63 9.60 -3.78 10.36
N ASP A 64 9.80 -2.47 10.24
CA ASP A 64 10.70 -1.72 11.12
C ASP A 64 10.03 -1.26 12.43
N LYS A 65 8.71 -1.44 12.55
CA LYS A 65 7.89 -1.08 13.71
C LYS A 65 7.90 0.42 13.98
N SER A 66 7.99 1.23 12.93
CA SER A 66 7.91 2.69 13.01
C SER A 66 6.49 3.18 13.34
N GLY A 67 5.47 2.33 13.17
CA GLY A 67 4.07 2.71 13.29
C GLY A 67 3.52 3.45 12.06
N THR A 68 4.29 3.47 10.97
CA THR A 68 3.94 4.04 9.66
C THR A 68 4.44 3.10 8.56
N LEU A 69 3.89 3.18 7.35
CA LEU A 69 4.36 2.38 6.22
C LEU A 69 5.13 3.24 5.23
N ASP A 70 6.39 2.93 4.98
CA ASP A 70 7.13 3.53 3.88
C ASP A 70 6.68 2.96 2.52
N PHE A 71 7.25 3.49 1.43
CA PHE A 71 6.88 3.04 0.08
C PHE A 71 7.22 1.56 -0.19
N MET A 72 8.31 1.04 0.39
CA MET A 72 8.68 -0.37 0.24
C MET A 72 7.71 -1.28 0.99
N GLU A 73 7.34 -0.92 2.22
CA GLU A 73 6.35 -1.63 3.03
C GLU A 73 4.97 -1.61 2.36
N TYR A 74 4.60 -0.48 1.74
CA TYR A 74 3.42 -0.40 0.87
C TYR A 74 3.51 -1.36 -0.34
N CYS A 75 4.66 -1.48 -1.01
CA CYS A 75 4.84 -2.44 -2.10
C CYS A 75 4.70 -3.91 -1.63
N VAL A 76 5.08 -4.22 -0.39
CA VAL A 76 4.83 -5.55 0.21
C VAL A 76 3.33 -5.81 0.31
N MET A 77 2.51 -4.82 0.66
CA MET A 77 1.05 -4.96 0.66
C MET A 77 0.54 -5.40 -0.71
N ILE A 78 0.96 -4.71 -1.77
CA ILE A 78 0.54 -5.04 -3.15
C ILE A 78 0.96 -6.46 -3.51
N THR A 79 2.18 -6.85 -3.15
CA THR A 79 2.70 -8.20 -3.39
C THR A 79 1.87 -9.26 -2.64
N THR A 80 1.53 -9.01 -1.38
CA THR A 80 0.66 -9.88 -0.58
C THR A 80 -0.71 -10.04 -1.22
N LEU A 81 -1.35 -8.94 -1.64
CA LEU A 81 -2.64 -8.97 -2.32
C LEU A 81 -2.60 -9.72 -3.65
N CYS A 82 -1.55 -9.52 -4.46
CA CYS A 82 -1.33 -10.25 -5.70
C CYS A 82 -1.20 -11.76 -5.45
N SER A 83 -0.52 -12.14 -4.37
CA SER A 83 -0.32 -13.55 -3.99
C SER A 83 -1.65 -14.20 -3.60
N PHE A 84 -2.49 -13.50 -2.81
CA PHE A 84 -3.85 -13.91 -2.50
C PHE A 84 -4.73 -14.07 -3.76
N ALA A 85 -4.68 -13.11 -4.67
CA ALA A 85 -5.46 -13.17 -5.92
C ALA A 85 -5.02 -14.31 -6.85
N SER A 86 -3.75 -14.68 -6.80
CA SER A 86 -3.16 -15.75 -7.61
C SER A 86 -3.31 -17.15 -6.97
N GLY A 87 -3.92 -17.25 -5.78
CA GLY A 87 -4.06 -18.50 -5.03
C GLY A 87 -2.76 -19.00 -4.37
N HIS A 88 -1.71 -18.18 -4.33
CA HIS A 88 -0.45 -18.47 -3.64
C HIS A 88 -0.46 -17.75 -2.29
N MET A 89 -0.89 -18.41 -1.23
CA MET A 89 -0.65 -17.91 0.14
C MET A 89 0.84 -18.12 0.46
N PRO A 90 1.59 -17.11 0.94
CA PRO A 90 2.93 -17.36 1.44
C PRO A 90 2.86 -18.36 2.62
N PRO A 91 3.84 -19.26 2.77
CA PRO A 91 3.88 -20.17 3.91
C PRO A 91 3.90 -19.36 5.21
N GLN A 92 3.05 -19.78 6.14
CA GLN A 92 2.87 -19.20 7.47
C GLN A 92 4.09 -19.47 8.35
#